data_AF-A0ABD0R3E2-F1
#
_entry.id   AF-A0ABD0R3E2-F1
#
_cell.length_a   1.000
_cell.length_b   1.000
_cell.length_c   1.000
_cell.angle_alpha   90.00
_cell.angle_beta   90.00
_cell.angle_gamma   90.00
#
_symmetry.space_group_name_H-M   'P 1'
#
loop_
_entity.id
_entity.type
_entity.pdbx_description
1 polymer ?
#
loop_
_entity_poly.entity_id
_entity_poly.type
_entity_poly.pdbx_seq_one_letter_code
_entity_poly.pdbx_strand_id
1 'polypeptide(L)'
;DVINLGDRQLTVLHMPGHSRGSICLHDKENKMLFSGDVVYDGSMIDWLPYSRISDYIRSCERLVEMVDKEEIDQVMPGHYNTFGSKRLHRLASNYIASAGACHRASTCVVKSIASLALRASNSRSAC
;
A
#
# COMPACT_ATOMS: atom_id res chain seq x y z
N ASP A 1 -9.41 9.43 11.16
CA ASP A 1 -10.03 10.70 10.73
C ASP A 1 -11.08 10.46 9.66
N VAL A 2 -11.94 11.45 9.42
CA VAL A 2 -12.93 11.46 8.32
C VAL A 2 -12.79 12.77 7.56
N ILE A 3 -12.75 12.69 6.24
CA ILE A 3 -12.80 13.83 5.32
C ILE A 3 -14.25 13.97 4.85
N ASN A 4 -14.87 15.11 5.16
CA ASN A 4 -16.22 15.43 4.72
C ASN A 4 -16.16 16.27 3.44
N LEU A 5 -16.75 15.76 2.35
CA LEU A 5 -16.83 16.42 1.05
C LEU A 5 -18.22 16.99 0.75
N GLY A 6 -19.10 17.02 1.76
CA GLY A 6 -20.50 17.43 1.64
C GLY A 6 -21.42 16.21 1.65
N ASP A 7 -21.77 15.72 0.46
CA ASP A 7 -22.61 14.55 0.24
C ASP A 7 -21.84 13.22 0.36
N ARG A 8 -20.53 13.28 0.59
CA ARG A 8 -19.65 12.11 0.65
C ARG A 8 -18.66 12.20 1.81
N GLN A 9 -18.48 11.08 2.51
CA GLN A 9 -17.53 10.97 3.62
C GLN A 9 -16.47 9.91 3.33
N LEU A 10 -15.20 10.28 3.47
CA LEU A 10 -14.07 9.37 3.28
C LEU A 10 -13.40 9.11 4.63
N THR A 11 -13.36 7.84 5.05
CA THR A 11 -12.62 7.44 6.25
C THR A 11 -11.14 7.32 5.91
N VAL A 12 -10.28 8.04 6.65
CA VAL A 12 -8.82 7.92 6.51
C VAL A 12 -8.35 6.68 7.24
N LEU A 13 -7.74 5.75 6.51
CA LEU A 13 -7.13 4.55 7.04
C LEU A 13 -5.61 4.71 6.99
N HIS A 14 -4.94 4.74 8.13
CA HIS A 14 -3.48 4.65 8.14
C HIS A 14 -3.06 3.22 7.79
N MET A 15 -2.29 3.08 6.71
CA MET A 15 -1.91 1.81 6.07
C MET A 15 -0.40 1.81 5.76
N PRO A 16 0.46 1.84 6.81
CA PRO A 16 1.91 1.90 6.63
C PRO A 16 2.44 0.60 5.99
N GLY A 17 3.58 0.69 5.33
CA GLY A 17 4.21 -0.47 4.70
C GLY A 17 5.04 -0.07 3.51
N HIS A 18 4.37 0.41 2.45
CA HIS A 18 5.02 1.06 1.31
C HIS A 18 5.80 2.30 1.76
N SER A 19 5.15 3.18 2.53
CA SER A 19 5.78 4.29 3.24
C SER A 19 5.29 4.36 4.70
N ARG A 20 5.93 5.19 5.53
CA ARG A 20 5.53 5.42 6.93
C ARG A 20 4.18 6.15 7.04
N GLY A 21 3.90 7.02 6.07
CA GLY A 21 2.71 7.89 6.04
C GLY A 21 1.64 7.42 5.07
N SER A 22 1.76 6.20 4.52
CA SER A 22 0.78 5.68 3.58
C SER A 22 -0.61 5.62 4.23
N ILE A 23 -1.61 6.08 3.48
CA ILE A 23 -3.02 6.03 3.86
C ILE A 23 -3.84 5.47 2.72
N CYS A 24 -4.99 4.89 3.04
CA CYS A 24 -6.10 4.71 2.12
C CYS A 24 -7.25 5.63 2.51
N LEU A 25 -8.07 6.01 1.54
CA LEU A 25 -9.36 6.67 1.79
C LEU A 25 -10.47 5.68 1.46
N HIS A 26 -11.30 5.38 2.46
CA HIS A 26 -12.38 4.42 2.32
C HIS A 26 -13.72 5.13 2.29
N ASP A 27 -14.43 4.96 1.17
CA ASP A 27 -15.82 5.29 1.02
C ASP A 27 -16.66 4.06 1.34
N LYS A 28 -17.27 4.07 2.52
CA LYS A 28 -18.07 2.94 3.02
C LYS A 28 -19.39 2.78 2.28
N GLU A 29 -20.02 3.88 1.89
CA GLU A 29 -21.35 3.87 1.27
C GLU A 29 -21.28 3.25 -0.12
N ASN A 30 -20.26 3.62 -0.89
CA ASN A 30 -20.06 3.11 -2.23
C ASN A 30 -19.09 1.90 -2.29
N LYS A 31 -18.64 1.41 -1.14
CA LYS A 31 -17.66 0.31 -1.01
C LYS A 31 -16.41 0.52 -1.90
N MET A 32 -15.92 1.75 -1.95
CA MET A 32 -14.74 2.12 -2.75
C MET A 32 -13.53 2.38 -1.86
N LEU A 33 -12.37 1.85 -2.26
CA LEU A 33 -11.09 2.10 -1.60
C LEU A 33 -10.14 2.87 -2.54
N PHE A 34 -9.79 4.10 -2.19
CA PHE A 34 -8.68 4.81 -2.81
C PHE A 34 -7.39 4.42 -2.09
N SER A 35 -6.58 3.57 -2.73
CA SER A 35 -5.46 2.90 -2.07
C SER A 35 -4.11 3.60 -2.22
N GLY A 36 -3.98 4.57 -3.13
CA GLY A 36 -2.68 5.12 -3.50
C GLY A 36 -1.69 4.01 -3.86
N ASP A 37 -0.52 4.04 -3.23
CA ASP A 37 0.54 3.05 -3.45
C ASP A 37 0.54 1.89 -2.43
N VAL A 38 -0.48 1.82 -1.56
CA VAL A 38 -0.63 0.70 -0.61
C VAL A 38 -0.94 -0.59 -1.34
N VAL A 39 -1.74 -0.54 -2.40
CA VAL A 39 -2.04 -1.71 -3.24
C VAL A 39 -2.52 -1.24 -4.61
N TYR A 40 -1.98 -1.89 -5.64
CA TYR A 40 -2.35 -1.69 -7.03
C TYR A 40 -2.10 -3.00 -7.80
N ASP A 41 -2.62 -3.11 -9.03
CA ASP A 41 -2.51 -4.34 -9.81
C ASP A 41 -1.13 -4.53 -10.46
N GLY A 42 -0.11 -4.65 -9.61
CA GLY A 42 1.29 -4.77 -9.97
C GLY A 42 2.13 -5.25 -8.80
N SER A 43 3.45 -5.09 -8.90
CA SER A 43 4.38 -5.48 -7.84
C SER A 43 4.26 -4.55 -6.64
N MET A 44 3.94 -5.10 -5.46
CA MET A 44 3.88 -4.35 -4.21
C MET A 44 5.30 -3.96 -3.76
N ILE A 45 5.61 -2.66 -3.81
CA ILE A 45 6.96 -2.15 -3.53
C ILE A 45 7.16 -1.97 -2.03
N ASP A 46 8.13 -2.69 -1.47
CA ASP A 46 8.50 -2.66 -0.05
C ASP A 46 10.01 -2.51 0.22
N TRP A 47 10.78 -2.22 -0.84
CA TRP A 47 12.24 -2.08 -0.80
C TRP A 47 12.71 -0.63 -0.76
N LEU A 48 11.81 0.35 -0.64
CA LEU A 48 12.20 1.75 -0.54
C LEU A 48 12.77 2.09 0.85
N PRO A 49 13.57 3.18 1.00
CA PRO A 49 14.23 3.55 2.26
C PRO A 49 13.30 3.63 3.48
N TYR A 50 12.04 4.01 3.27
CA TYR A 50 11.05 4.17 4.34
C TYR A 50 10.02 3.05 4.43
N SER A 51 10.13 2.03 3.57
CA SER A 51 9.25 0.87 3.61
C SER A 51 9.55 -0.02 4.81
N ARG A 52 8.53 -0.65 5.36
CA ARG A 52 8.61 -1.60 6.48
C ARG A 52 7.69 -2.80 6.24
N ILE A 53 8.31 -3.95 5.97
CA ILE A 53 7.59 -5.20 5.62
C ILE A 53 6.61 -5.62 6.72
N SER A 54 7.01 -5.55 8.00
CA SER A 54 6.11 -5.93 9.11
C SER A 54 4.88 -5.04 9.20
N ASP A 55 5.00 -3.75 8.89
CA ASP A 55 3.88 -2.82 8.84
C ASP A 55 3.00 -3.11 7.62
N TYR A 56 3.64 -3.45 6.49
CA TYR A 56 2.94 -3.77 5.26
C TYR A 56 2.10 -5.05 5.38
N ILE A 57 2.63 -6.09 6.03
CA ILE A 57 1.89 -7.32 6.32
C ILE A 57 0.61 -6.99 7.10
N ARG A 58 0.70 -6.18 8.17
CA ARG A 58 -0.49 -5.78 8.96
C ARG A 58 -1.50 -4.98 8.14
N SER A 59 -1.01 -4.10 7.25
CA SER A 59 -1.87 -3.38 6.31
C SER A 59 -2.56 -4.32 5.33
N CYS A 60 -1.87 -5.34 4.81
CA CYS A 60 -2.45 -6.36 3.93
C CYS A 60 -3.47 -7.25 4.66
N GLU A 61 -3.20 -7.66 5.90
CA GLU A 61 -4.14 -8.43 6.73
C GLU A 61 -5.44 -7.65 6.92
N ARG A 62 -5.34 -6.35 7.23
CA ARG A 62 -6.49 -5.46 7.34
C ARG A 62 -7.26 -5.33 6.02
N LEU A 63 -6.58 -5.26 4.88
CA LEU A 63 -7.24 -5.24 3.56
C LEU A 63 -8.02 -6.53 3.28
N VAL A 64 -7.45 -7.69 3.64
CA VAL A 64 -8.15 -8.98 3.53
C VAL A 64 -9.40 -8.97 4.40
N GLU A 65 -9.29 -8.58 5.67
CA GLU A 65 -10.45 -8.50 6.58
C GLU A 65 -11.56 -7.57 6.05
N MET A 66 -11.20 -6.44 5.45
CA MET A 66 -12.19 -5.51 4.87
C MET A 66 -12.91 -6.12 3.65
N VAL A 67 -12.19 -6.88 2.82
CA VAL A 67 -12.80 -7.60 1.69
C VAL A 67 -13.71 -8.72 2.21
N ASP A 68 -13.28 -9.48 3.22
CA ASP A 68 -14.06 -10.58 3.81
C ASP A 68 -15.35 -10.09 4.48
N LYS A 69 -15.35 -8.86 5.01
CA LYS A 69 -16.54 -8.16 5.54
C LYS A 69 -17.39 -7.50 4.46
N GLU A 70 -17.04 -7.68 3.18
CA GLU A 70 -17.72 -7.08 2.03
C GLU A 70 -17.79 -5.54 2.09
N GLU A 71 -16.79 -4.89 2.71
CA GLU A 71 -16.72 -3.43 2.86
C GLU A 71 -16.12 -2.73 1.63
N ILE A 72 -15.53 -3.50 0.72
CA ILE A 72 -14.85 -3.01 -0.49
C ILE A 72 -15.30 -3.87 -1.67
N ASP A 73 -15.82 -3.22 -2.71
CA ASP A 73 -16.13 -3.83 -4.00
C ASP A 73 -15.14 -3.40 -5.08
N GLN A 74 -14.70 -2.13 -5.05
CA GLN A 74 -13.82 -1.54 -6.07
C GLN A 74 -12.64 -0.80 -5.44
N VAL A 75 -11.47 -0.95 -6.06
CA VAL A 75 -10.23 -0.26 -5.68
C VAL A 75 -9.84 0.75 -6.75
N MET A 76 -9.52 1.96 -6.29
CA MET A 76 -9.04 3.09 -7.07
C MET A 76 -7.55 3.34 -6.73
N PRO A 77 -6.61 2.65 -7.39
CA PRO A 77 -5.19 2.73 -7.06
C PRO A 77 -4.52 4.02 -7.54
N GLY A 78 -3.37 4.35 -6.97
CA GLY A 78 -2.51 5.45 -7.44
C GLY A 78 -1.86 5.16 -8.80
N HIS A 79 -1.74 3.88 -9.17
CA HIS A 79 -1.15 3.40 -10.41
C HIS A 79 -1.99 2.27 -11.03
N TYR A 80 -1.87 2.10 -12.35
CA TYR A 80 -2.58 1.08 -13.13
C TYR A 80 -4.10 1.27 -13.15
N ASN A 81 -4.83 0.25 -13.62
CA ASN A 81 -6.29 0.28 -13.75
C ASN A 81 -6.97 -0.04 -12.42
N THR A 82 -8.21 0.42 -12.28
CA THR A 82 -9.09 0.03 -11.17
C THR A 82 -9.38 -1.47 -11.22
N PHE A 83 -9.57 -2.10 -10.06
CA PHE A 83 -9.84 -3.53 -9.95
C PHE A 83 -10.80 -3.85 -8.81
N GLY A 84 -11.37 -5.05 -8.83
CA GLY A 84 -12.37 -5.50 -7.85
C GLY A 84 -11.78 -6.16 -6.61
N SER A 85 -12.62 -6.32 -5.59
CA SER A 85 -12.31 -6.90 -4.28
C SER A 85 -11.65 -8.29 -4.33
N LYS A 86 -12.06 -9.17 -5.26
CA LYS A 86 -11.41 -10.49 -5.46
C LYS A 86 -9.93 -10.37 -5.83
N ARG A 87 -9.58 -9.36 -6.63
CA ARG A 87 -8.18 -9.09 -7.01
C ARG A 87 -7.42 -8.47 -5.83
N LEU A 88 -8.06 -7.55 -5.10
CA LEU A 88 -7.51 -6.98 -3.86
C LEU A 88 -7.11 -8.08 -2.86
N HIS A 89 -8.05 -8.96 -2.53
CA HIS A 89 -7.79 -10.07 -1.60
C HIS A 89 -6.62 -10.92 -2.09
N ARG A 90 -6.58 -11.29 -3.39
CA ARG A 90 -5.48 -12.09 -3.94
C ARG A 90 -4.12 -11.39 -3.80
N LEU A 91 -4.03 -10.12 -4.13
CA LEU A 91 -2.79 -9.34 -4.04
C LEU A 91 -2.30 -9.26 -2.59
N ALA A 92 -3.19 -8.93 -1.66
CA ALA A 92 -2.86 -8.81 -0.24
C ALA A 92 -2.44 -10.17 0.36
N SER A 93 -3.19 -11.24 0.12
CA SER A 93 -2.85 -12.59 0.60
C SER A 93 -1.53 -13.10 0.02
N ASN A 94 -1.27 -12.86 -1.28
CA ASN A 94 -0.01 -13.25 -1.90
C ASN A 94 1.18 -12.51 -1.28
N TYR A 95 1.02 -11.22 -0.97
CA TYR A 95 2.07 -10.45 -0.30
C TYR A 95 2.37 -11.03 1.09
N ILE A 96 1.33 -11.29 1.90
CA ILE A 96 1.49 -11.92 3.23
C ILE A 96 2.24 -13.25 3.13
N ALA A 97 1.85 -14.12 2.18
CA ALA A 97 2.48 -15.43 1.99
C ALA A 97 3.94 -15.35 1.51
N SER A 98 4.28 -14.34 0.71
CA SER A 98 5.62 -14.19 0.12
C SER A 98 6.61 -13.40 0.99
N ALA A 99 6.13 -12.61 1.96
CA ALA A 99 6.95 -11.74 2.82
C ALA A 99 7.76 -12.49 3.91
N GLY A 100 8.25 -13.69 3.62
CA GLY A 100 9.06 -14.55 4.48
C GLY A 100 10.52 -14.08 4.66
N ALA A 101 11.34 -14.89 5.34
CA ALA A 101 12.71 -14.53 5.70
C ALA A 101 13.62 -14.24 4.48
N CYS A 102 13.50 -15.02 3.41
CA CYS A 102 14.27 -14.83 2.17
C CYS A 102 13.95 -13.48 1.49
N HIS A 103 12.66 -13.11 1.44
CA HIS A 103 12.22 -11.83 0.91
C HIS A 103 12.77 -10.67 1.74
N ARG A 104 12.67 -10.75 3.07
CA ARG A 104 13.21 -9.71 3.98
C ARG A 104 14.72 -9.49 3.79
N ALA A 105 15.49 -10.56 3.63
CA ALA A 105 16.93 -10.47 3.39
C ALA A 105 17.24 -9.78 2.05
N SER A 106 16.57 -10.20 0.98
CA SER A 106 16.71 -9.64 -0.37
C SER A 106 16.34 -8.16 -0.40
N THR A 107 15.20 -7.81 0.21
CA THR A 107 14.71 -6.44 0.30
C THR A 107 15.66 -5.52 1.07
N CYS A 108 16.34 -6.01 2.11
CA CYS A 108 17.34 -5.22 2.86
C CYS A 108 18.52 -4.77 1.97
N VAL A 109 19.00 -5.68 1.11
CA VAL A 109 20.07 -5.39 0.16
C VAL A 109 19.62 -4.36 -0.87
N VAL A 110 18.47 -4.60 -1.51
CA VAL A 110 17.90 -3.68 -2.52
C VAL A 110 17.65 -2.30 -1.92
N LYS A 111 17.15 -2.24 -0.69
CA LYS A 111 16.90 -0.99 0.04
C LYS A 111 18.16 -0.19 0.30
N SER A 112 19.27 -0.85 0.60
CA SER A 112 20.57 -0.20 0.80
C SER A 112 21.07 0.43 -0.51
N ILE A 113 20.96 -0.30 -1.63
CA ILE A 113 21.31 0.20 -2.97
C ILE A 113 20.41 1.37 -3.37
N ALA A 114 19.09 1.22 -3.21
CA ALA A 114 18.12 2.26 -3.53
C ALA A 114 18.36 3.55 -2.71
N SER A 115 18.69 3.41 -1.43
CA SER A 115 19.03 4.55 -0.57
C SER A 115 20.25 5.31 -1.06
N LEU A 116 21.29 4.60 -1.50
CA LEU A 116 22.50 5.22 -2.07
C LEU A 116 22.18 5.94 -3.39
N ALA A 117 21.44 5.30 -4.29
CA ALA A 117 21.05 5.87 -5.57
C ALA A 117 20.22 7.14 -5.40
N LEU A 118 19.20 7.12 -4.54
CA LEU A 118 18.34 8.27 -4.26
C LEU A 118 19.10 9.43 -3.61
N ARG A 119 20.10 9.13 -2.76
CA ARG A 119 20.98 10.17 -2.20
C ARG A 119 21.87 10.79 -3.27
N ALA A 120 22.44 9.97 -4.15
CA ALA A 120 23.29 10.43 -5.24
C ALA A 120 22.52 11.24 -6.31
N SER A 121 21.23 10.94 -6.52
CA SER A 121 20.37 11.73 -7.42
C SER A 121 19.93 13.04 -6.78
N ASN A 122 19.55 13.04 -5.49
CA ASN A 122 19.09 14.25 -4.81
C ASN A 122 20.23 15.23 -4.49
N SER A 123 21.48 14.78 -4.35
CA SER A 123 22.62 15.66 -4.13
C SER A 123 22.98 16.52 -5.34
N ARG A 124 22.45 16.21 -6.53
CA ARG A 124 22.65 17.02 -7.75
C ARG A 124 21.66 18.18 -7.90
N SER A 125 20.67 18.29 -7.00
CA SER A 125 19.65 19.36 -7.01
C SER A 125 19.89 20.42 -5.92
N ALA A 126 21.04 20.39 -5.24
CA ALA A 126 21.41 21.28 -4.15
C ALA A 126 22.56 22.25 -4.49
N CYS A 127 22.76 22.56 -5.78
CA CYS A 127 23.63 23.63 -6.26
C CYS A 127 22.80 24.68 -7.00
#